data_AF-A0A1Q7UL79-F1
#
_entry.id   AF-A0A1Q7UL79-F1
#
_cell.length_a   1.000
_cell.length_b   1.000
_cell.length_c   1.000
_cell.angle_alpha   90.00
_cell.angle_beta   90.00
_cell.angle_gamma   90.00
#
_symmetry.space_group_name_H-M   'P 1'
#
loop_
_entity.id
_entity.type
_entity.pdbx_description
1 polymer ?
#
loop_
_entity_poly.entity_id
_entity_poly.type
_entity_poly.pdbx_seq_one_letter_code
_entity_poly.pdbx_strand_id
1 'polypeptide(L)'
;MPNIRQQKKRVRTAAKQRLENLHYRSTAKTLAKRLETAVKDGDKERVAAEHRELVRWLDRAAARGAMHRNTAARRKSQAARIVSSGG
;
A
#
# COMPACT_ATOMS: atom_id res chain seq x y z
N MET A 1 -20.68 -12.92 -20.52
CA MET A 1 -21.52 -11.72 -20.28
C MET A 1 -22.53 -12.08 -19.19
N PRO A 2 -22.79 -11.23 -18.17
CA PRO A 2 -23.74 -11.61 -17.12
C PRO A 2 -25.17 -11.53 -17.66
N ASN A 3 -25.93 -12.62 -17.57
CA ASN A 3 -27.29 -12.67 -18.12
C ASN A 3 -28.33 -12.10 -17.12
N ILE A 4 -28.00 -12.07 -15.83
CA ILE A 4 -28.87 -11.58 -14.76
C ILE A 4 -28.54 -10.10 -14.43
N ARG A 5 -29.58 -9.25 -14.27
CA ARG A 5 -29.42 -7.81 -13.96
C ARG A 5 -28.52 -7.54 -12.75
N GLN A 6 -28.72 -8.30 -11.67
CA GLN A 6 -27.90 -8.19 -10.45
C GLN A 6 -26.43 -8.53 -10.71
N GLN A 7 -26.14 -9.54 -11.53
CA GLN A 7 -24.77 -9.90 -11.89
C GLN A 7 -24.09 -8.82 -12.73
N LYS A 8 -24.82 -8.20 -13.68
CA LYS A 8 -24.30 -7.02 -14.43
C LYS A 8 -23.91 -5.87 -13.49
N LYS A 9 -24.65 -5.64 -12.40
CA LYS A 9 -24.29 -4.67 -11.36
C LYS A 9 -23.06 -5.09 -10.56
N ARG A 10 -22.96 -6.36 -10.17
CA ARG A 10 -21.79 -6.90 -9.43
C ARG A 10 -20.51 -6.77 -10.24
N VAL A 11 -20.52 -7.09 -11.53
CA VAL A 11 -19.34 -6.94 -12.42
C VAL A 11 -18.87 -5.48 -12.48
N ARG A 12 -19.79 -4.52 -12.66
CA ARG A 12 -19.43 -3.09 -12.66
C ARG A 12 -18.82 -2.63 -11.34
N THR A 13 -19.36 -3.11 -10.22
CA THR A 13 -18.86 -2.76 -8.88
C THR A 13 -17.48 -3.37 -8.62
N ALA A 14 -17.30 -4.65 -8.97
CA ALA A 14 -16.04 -5.35 -8.83
C ALA A 14 -14.93 -4.72 -9.67
N ALA A 15 -15.24 -4.26 -10.90
CA ALA A 15 -14.28 -3.56 -11.74
C ALA A 15 -13.79 -2.25 -11.09
N LYS A 16 -14.70 -1.45 -10.52
CA LYS A 16 -14.33 -0.21 -9.79
C LYS A 16 -13.46 -0.51 -8.57
N GLN A 17 -13.90 -1.44 -7.72
CA GLN A 17 -13.14 -1.86 -6.53
C GLN A 17 -11.76 -2.42 -6.89
N ARG A 18 -11.66 -3.17 -7.99
CA ARG A 18 -10.38 -3.71 -8.48
C ARG A 18 -9.40 -2.59 -8.82
N LEU A 19 -9.84 -1.52 -9.48
CA LEU A 19 -8.97 -0.39 -9.82
C LEU A 19 -8.49 0.35 -8.58
N GLU A 20 -9.39 0.61 -7.62
CA GLU A 20 -9.04 1.24 -6.34
C GLU A 20 -8.05 0.40 -5.53
N ASN A 21 -8.33 -0.90 -5.38
CA ASN A 21 -7.44 -1.83 -4.68
C ASN A 21 -6.08 -1.96 -5.37
N LEU A 22 -6.07 -1.95 -6.70
CA LEU A 22 -4.84 -1.95 -7.48
C LEU A 22 -4.02 -0.70 -7.20
N HIS A 23 -4.63 0.48 -7.20
CA HIS A 23 -3.98 1.76 -6.89
C HIS A 23 -3.35 1.74 -5.49
N TYR A 24 -4.11 1.34 -4.45
CA TYR A 24 -3.55 1.25 -3.09
C TYR A 24 -2.34 0.31 -3.02
N ARG A 25 -2.44 -0.85 -3.66
CA ARG A 25 -1.39 -1.87 -3.64
C ARG A 25 -0.15 -1.45 -4.42
N SER A 26 -0.31 -0.86 -5.61
CA SER A 26 0.82 -0.42 -6.44
C SER A 26 1.55 0.76 -5.79
N THR A 27 0.81 1.77 -5.31
CA THR A 27 1.41 2.90 -4.59
C THR A 27 2.17 2.46 -3.35
N ALA A 28 1.61 1.54 -2.54
CA ALA A 28 2.32 0.98 -1.39
C ALA A 28 3.64 0.28 -1.78
N LYS A 29 3.67 -0.40 -2.94
CA LYS A 29 4.89 -1.04 -3.45
C LYS A 29 5.92 0.00 -3.90
N THR A 30 5.48 1.06 -4.57
CA THR A 30 6.34 2.16 -4.99
C THR A 30 6.97 2.87 -3.80
N LEU A 31 6.18 3.22 -2.78
CA LEU A 31 6.66 3.88 -1.56
C LEU A 31 7.65 2.99 -0.79
N ALA A 32 7.39 1.69 -0.69
CA ALA A 32 8.34 0.75 -0.08
C ALA A 32 9.68 0.73 -0.83
N LYS A 33 9.66 0.74 -2.17
CA LYS A 33 10.87 0.78 -2.97
C LYS A 33 11.64 2.11 -2.81
N ARG A 34 10.93 3.24 -2.70
CA ARG A 34 11.56 4.54 -2.43
C ARG A 34 12.25 4.57 -1.06
N LEU A 35 11.60 4.01 -0.04
CA LEU A 35 12.20 3.85 1.28
C LEU A 35 13.48 3.01 1.21
N GLU A 36 13.44 1.86 0.54
CA GLU A 36 14.62 1.01 0.34
C GLU A 36 15.76 1.75 -0.37
N THR A 37 15.45 2.54 -1.40
CA THR A 37 16.45 3.37 -2.10
C THR A 37 17.02 4.44 -1.17
N ALA A 38 16.18 5.17 -0.43
CA ALA A 38 16.64 6.22 0.48
C ALA A 38 17.55 5.67 1.58
N VAL A 39 17.25 4.47 2.11
CA VAL A 39 18.11 3.79 3.09
C VAL A 39 19.46 3.42 2.47
N LYS A 40 19.47 2.91 1.24
CA LYS A 40 20.73 2.59 0.52
C LYS A 40 21.57 3.82 0.22
N ASP A 41 20.93 4.95 -0.06
CA ASP A 41 21.59 6.23 -0.35
C ASP A 41 22.12 6.91 0.93
N GLY A 42 21.75 6.44 2.13
CA GLY A 42 22.20 7.00 3.42
C GLY A 42 21.56 8.33 3.82
N ASP A 43 20.53 8.78 3.09
CA ASP A 43 19.85 10.05 3.32
C ASP A 43 18.80 9.94 4.45
N LYS A 44 19.21 10.31 5.66
CA LYS A 44 18.38 10.17 6.88
C LYS A 44 17.08 10.99 6.82
N GLU A 45 17.09 12.16 6.19
CA GLU A 45 15.90 13.01 6.08
C GLU A 45 14.88 12.38 5.12
N ARG A 46 15.36 11.93 3.96
CA ARG A 46 14.53 11.25 2.97
C ARG A 46 14.00 9.92 3.49
N VAL A 47 14.78 9.16 4.25
CA VAL A 47 14.31 7.94 4.93
C VAL A 47 13.14 8.25 5.87
N ALA A 48 13.27 9.27 6.71
CA ALA A 48 12.20 9.65 7.63
C ALA A 48 10.92 10.10 6.90
N ALA A 49 11.06 10.86 5.81
CA ALA A 49 9.93 11.31 4.99
C ALA A 49 9.20 10.14 4.30
N GLU A 50 9.93 9.29 3.57
CA GLU A 50 9.38 8.15 2.84
C GLU A 50 8.76 7.11 3.78
N HIS A 51 9.36 6.89 4.96
CA HIS A 51 8.81 6.00 5.97
C HIS A 51 7.44 6.49 6.48
N ARG A 52 7.33 7.80 6.81
CA ARG A 52 6.05 8.40 7.24
C ARG A 52 5.00 8.32 6.14
N GLU A 53 5.38 8.58 4.90
CA GLU A 53 4.46 8.50 3.75
C GLU A 53 3.94 7.08 3.55
N LEU A 54 4.83 6.08 3.56
CA LEU A 54 4.47 4.67 3.44
C LEU A 54 3.51 4.24 4.55
N VAL A 55 3.81 4.56 5.81
CA VAL A 55 2.96 4.22 6.96
C VAL A 55 1.57 4.84 6.80
N ARG A 56 1.50 6.14 6.49
CA ARG A 56 0.23 6.86 6.26
C ARG A 56 -0.58 6.21 5.15
N TRP A 57 0.06 5.79 4.07
CA TRP A 57 -0.62 5.16 2.94
C TRP A 57 -1.16 3.77 3.29
N LEU A 58 -0.39 2.96 4.04
CA LEU A 58 -0.82 1.63 4.50
C LEU A 58 -2.03 1.72 5.43
N ASP A 59 -2.04 2.68 6.36
CA ASP A 59 -3.15 2.87 7.27
C ASP A 59 -4.42 3.35 6.54
N ARG A 60 -4.26 4.25 5.55
CA ARG A 60 -5.37 4.65 4.67
C ARG A 60 -5.93 3.48 3.86
N ALA A 61 -5.06 2.63 3.31
CA ALA A 61 -5.48 1.45 2.54
C ALA A 61 -6.24 0.44 3.43
N ALA A 62 -5.83 0.28 4.69
CA ALA A 62 -6.54 -0.56 5.65
C ALA A 62 -7.90 0.02 6.02
N ALA A 63 -7.97 1.31 6.33
CA ALA A 63 -9.23 2.00 6.66
C ALA A 63 -10.25 1.96 5.52
N ARG A 64 -9.79 1.98 4.27
CA ARG A 64 -10.66 1.87 3.07
C ARG A 64 -11.02 0.43 2.69
N GLY A 65 -10.53 -0.57 3.42
CA GLY A 65 -10.77 -1.99 3.12
C GLY A 65 -10.02 -2.52 1.90
N ALA A 66 -9.11 -1.74 1.31
CA ALA A 66 -8.29 -2.15 0.18
C ALA A 66 -7.19 -3.15 0.59
N MET A 67 -6.87 -3.21 1.88
CA MET A 67 -5.92 -4.14 2.47
C MET A 67 -6.41 -4.59 3.85
N HIS A 68 -6.23 -5.87 4.19
CA HIS A 68 -6.57 -6.36 5.53
C HIS A 68 -5.64 -5.72 6.58
N ARG A 69 -6.17 -5.40 7.77
CA ARG A 69 -5.42 -4.78 8.88
C ARG A 69 -4.10 -5.49 9.20
N ASN A 70 -4.10 -6.83 9.19
CA ASN A 70 -2.88 -7.62 9.47
C ASN A 70 -1.85 -7.49 8.35
N THR A 71 -2.29 -7.31 7.10
CA THR A 71 -1.36 -7.09 5.98
C THR A 71 -0.75 -5.70 6.06
N ALA A 72 -1.54 -4.69 6.45
CA ALA A 72 -1.01 -3.34 6.69
C ALA A 72 -0.01 -3.35 7.86
N ALA A 73 -0.36 -3.98 9.00
CA ALA A 73 0.53 -4.12 10.16
C ALA A 73 1.84 -4.84 9.80
N ARG A 74 1.77 -5.96 9.05
CA ARG A 74 2.96 -6.67 8.58
C ARG A 74 3.85 -5.79 7.71
N ARG A 75 3.27 -5.01 6.79
CA ARG A 75 4.04 -4.10 5.93
C ARG A 75 4.66 -2.93 6.72
N LYS A 76 3.98 -2.41 7.74
CA LYS A 76 4.57 -1.40 8.65
C LYS A 76 5.75 -1.97 9.42
N SER A 77 5.64 -3.20 9.93
CA SER A 77 6.74 -3.90 10.58
C SER A 77 7.93 -4.12 9.64
N GLN A 78 7.67 -4.47 8.38
CA GLN A 78 8.72 -4.58 7.35
C GLN A 78 9.40 -3.23 7.07
N ALA A 79 8.62 -2.15 6.93
CA ALA A 79 9.16 -0.80 6.72
C ALA A 79 10.05 -0.36 7.89
N ALA A 80 9.61 -0.59 9.13
CA ALA A 80 10.40 -0.30 10.32
C ALA A 80 11.71 -1.11 10.34
N ARG A 81 11.66 -2.39 9.95
CA ARG A 81 12.87 -3.23 9.86
C ARG A 81 13.87 -2.69 8.84
N ILE A 82 13.40 -2.24 7.67
CA ILE A 82 14.25 -1.67 6.62
C ILE A 82 15.00 -0.43 7.15
N VAL A 83 14.29 0.45 7.86
CA VAL A 83 14.90 1.63 8.48
C VAL A 83 15.91 1.25 9.56
N SER A 84 15.61 0.25 10.40
CA SER A 84 16.52 -0.17 11.47
C SER A 84 17.74 -0.95 11.00
N SER A 85 17.63 -1.68 9.88
CA SER A 85 18.73 -2.53 9.37
C SER A 85 19.75 -1.79 8.51
N GLY A 86 19.38 -0.61 8.00
CA GLY A 86 20.28 0.23 7.19
C GLY A 86 20.77 1.49 7.91
N GLY A 87 20.60 1.53 9.24
CA GLY A 87 21.15 2.56 10.12
C GLY A 87 22.31 2.03 10.94
#